data_AF-A0A9E4H307-F1
#
_entry.id   AF-A0A9E4H307-F1
#
_cell.length_a   1.000
_cell.length_b   1.000
_cell.length_c   1.000
_cell.angle_alpha   90.00
_cell.angle_beta   90.00
_cell.angle_gamma   90.00
#
_symmetry.space_group_name_H-M   'P 1'
#
loop_
_entity.id
_entity.type
_entity.pdbx_description
1 polymer ?
#
loop_
_entity_poly.entity_id
_entity_poly.type
_entity_poly.pdbx_seq_one_letter_code
_entity_poly.pdbx_strand_id
1 'polypeptide(L)' 'MHKTLLVRNNFQPKQTLEESTRVGLKNIQSRYAALTNRKIQIIQDEQHFTVELPLL' A
#
# COMPACT_ATOMS: atom_id res chain seq x y z
N MET A 1 15.41 6.25 14.88
CA MET A 1 14.12 6.38 14.17
C MET A 1 14.33 5.98 12.73
N HIS A 2 13.58 5.00 12.21
CA HIS A 2 13.71 4.58 10.80
C HIS A 2 12.81 5.46 9.92
N LYS A 3 13.33 5.95 8.80
CA LYS A 3 12.57 6.78 7.86
C LYS A 3 11.66 5.92 6.98
N THR A 4 10.47 6.43 6.68
CA THR A 4 9.46 5.80 5.80
C THR A 4 8.83 6.86 4.90
N LEU A 5 8.34 6.44 3.73
CA LEU A 5 7.54 7.25 2.80
C LEU A 5 6.07 6.87 2.97
N LEU A 6 5.22 7.88 3.20
CA LEU A 6 3.79 7.70 3.29
C LEU A 6 3.13 8.14 1.98
N VAL A 7 2.42 7.22 1.33
CA VAL A 7 1.62 7.50 0.13
C VAL A 7 0.15 7.36 0.52
N ARG A 8 -0.60 8.45 0.42
CA ARG A 8 -2.01 8.53 0.84
C ARG A 8 -2.88 9.05 -0.28
N ASN A 9 -4.02 8.42 -0.49
CA ASN A 9 -5.13 8.96 -1.26
C ASN A 9 -6.41 8.97 -0.41
N ASN A 10 -7.42 9.69 -0.89
CA ASN A 10 -8.76 9.59 -0.35
C ASN A 10 -9.35 8.19 -0.61
N PHE A 11 -10.10 7.67 0.36
CA PHE A 11 -10.77 6.39 0.22
C PHE A 11 -12.02 6.55 -0.64
N GLN A 12 -11.86 6.30 -1.94
CA GLN A 12 -12.95 6.28 -2.92
C GLN A 12 -13.12 4.85 -3.41
N PRO A 13 -14.01 4.05 -2.81
CA PRO A 13 -14.29 2.71 -3.30
C PRO A 13 -14.78 2.78 -4.74
N LYS A 14 -14.16 1.99 -5.63
CA LYS A 14 -14.61 1.89 -7.02
C LYS A 14 -16.04 1.37 -7.05
N GLN A 15 -16.94 2.12 -7.68
CA GLN A 15 -18.34 1.74 -7.87
C GLN A 15 -18.56 0.85 -9.11
N THR A 16 -17.52 0.62 -9.92
CA THR A 16 -17.57 -0.20 -11.12
C THR A 16 -17.58 -1.70 -10.78
N LEU A 17 -18.45 -2.45 -11.45
CA LEU A 17 -18.58 -3.93 -11.36
C LEU A 17 -17.34 -4.70 -11.86
N GLU A 18 -16.35 -4.03 -12.45
CA GLU A 18 -15.10 -4.68 -12.85
C GLU A 18 -14.33 -5.15 -11.61
N GLU A 19 -14.13 -6.47 -11.51
CA GLU A 19 -13.34 -7.05 -10.45
C GLU A 19 -11.95 -6.44 -10.43
N SER A 20 -11.58 -5.83 -9.30
CA SER A 20 -10.19 -5.47 -9.06
C SER A 20 -9.35 -6.74 -9.16
N THR A 21 -8.30 -6.71 -9.98
CA THR A 21 -7.32 -7.81 -10.06
C THR A 21 -6.57 -8.00 -8.74
N ARG A 22 -6.66 -7.04 -7.79
CA ARG A 22 -6.01 -7.04 -6.46
C ARG A 22 -4.49 -7.29 -6.49
N VAL A 23 -3.85 -7.21 -7.66
CA VAL A 23 -2.42 -7.50 -7.82
C VAL A 23 -1.50 -6.36 -7.38
N GLY A 24 -2.00 -5.11 -7.36
CA GLY A 24 -1.17 -3.94 -7.08
C GLY A 24 -0.45 -3.99 -5.73
N LEU A 25 -1.19 -4.20 -4.64
CA LEU A 25 -0.62 -4.28 -3.29
C LEU A 25 0.29 -5.50 -3.13
N LYS A 26 -0.09 -6.63 -3.72
CA LYS A 26 0.72 -7.84 -3.74
C LYS A 26 2.06 -7.60 -4.45
N ASN A 27 2.06 -6.86 -5.56
CA ASN A 27 3.28 -6.50 -6.29
C ASN A 27 4.21 -5.62 -5.45
N ILE A 28 3.67 -4.64 -4.72
CA ILE A 28 4.46 -3.79 -3.82
C ILE A 28 5.05 -4.64 -2.69
N GLN A 29 4.26 -5.50 -2.05
CA GLN A 29 4.72 -6.39 -0.98
C GLN A 29 5.83 -7.33 -1.45
N SER A 30 5.64 -8.02 -2.58
CA SER A 30 6.65 -8.94 -3.13
C SER A 30 7.96 -8.24 -3.46
N ARG A 31 7.91 -7.03 -4.02
CA ARG A 31 9.12 -6.25 -4.34
C ARG A 31 9.89 -5.86 -3.08
N TYR A 32 9.20 -5.42 -2.03
CA TYR A 32 9.85 -5.10 -0.76
C TYR A 32 10.44 -6.34 -0.10
N ALA A 33 9.72 -7.47 -0.09
CA ALA A 33 10.22 -8.72 0.47
C ALA A 33 11.50 -9.23 -0.23
N ALA A 34 11.65 -8.96 -1.54
CA ALA A 34 12.86 -9.31 -2.30
C ALA A 34 14.06 -8.40 -2.00
N LEU A 35 13.82 -7.17 -1.53
CA LEU A 35 14.86 -6.15 -1.30
C LEU A 35 15.21 -5.97 0.18
N THR A 36 14.30 -6.30 1.09
CA THR A 36 14.45 -6.06 2.53
C THR A 36 13.53 -6.94 3.37
N ASN A 37 13.89 -7.17 4.63
CA ASN A 37 13.02 -7.80 5.62
C ASN A 37 11.98 -6.83 6.22
N ARG A 38 12.03 -5.54 5.86
CA ARG A 38 11.09 -4.52 6.33
C ARG A 38 9.76 -4.65 5.58
N LYS A 39 8.66 -4.76 6.32
CA LYS A 39 7.31 -4.88 5.77
C LYS A 39 6.71 -3.52 5.47
N ILE A 40 5.94 -3.43 4.39
CA ILE A 40 5.06 -2.28 4.16
C ILE A 40 3.86 -2.35 5.12
N GLN A 41 3.28 -1.20 5.47
CA GLN A 41 2.01 -1.13 6.18
C GLN A 41 0.93 -0.59 5.25
N ILE A 42 -0.28 -1.13 5.38
CA ILE A 42 -1.47 -0.64 4.66
C ILE A 42 -2.48 -0.22 5.72
N ILE A 43 -2.87 1.04 5.69
CA ILE A 43 -3.77 1.65 6.65
C ILE A 43 -4.94 2.22 5.87
N GLN A 44 -6.14 1.80 6.22
CA GLN A 44 -7.37 2.30 5.62
C GLN A 44 -8.27 2.82 6.73
N ASP A 45 -8.72 4.06 6.59
CA ASP A 45 -9.76 4.67 7.40
C ASP A 45 -10.94 5.10 6.51
N GLU A 46 -11.96 5.70 7.11
CA GLU A 46 -13.19 6.11 6.41
C GLU A 46 -12.94 7.14 5.31
N GLN A 47 -11.85 7.90 5.40
CA GLN A 47 -11.55 8.99 4.50
C GLN A 47 -10.33 8.73 3.61
N HIS A 48 -9.44 7.80 3.99
CA HIS A 48 -8.14 7.64 3.36
C HIS A 48 -7.69 6.19 3.24
N PHE A 49 -6.92 5.95 2.19
CA PHE A 49 -6.13 4.76 2.02
C PHE A 49 -4.66 5.16 1.95
N THR A 50 -3.85 4.57 2.83
CA THR A 50 -2.45 4.94 3.04
C THR A 50 -1.55 3.70 2.97
N VAL A 51 -0.43 3.81 2.27
CA VAL A 51 0.63 2.81 2.22
C VAL A 51 1.90 3.41 2.79
N GLU A 52 2.46 2.76 3.82
CA GLU A 52 3.75 3.12 4.41
C GLU A 52 4.85 2.25 3.81
N LEU A 53 5.84 2.91 3.20
CA LEU A 53 6.95 2.29 2.50
C LEU A 53 8.26 2.54 3.28
N PRO A 54 8.91 1.49 3.78
CA PRO A 54 10.22 1.61 4.42
C PRO A 54 11.28 2.18 3.47
N LEU A 55 11.95 3.30 3.81
CA LEU A 55 13.05 3.78 2.95
C LEU A 55 14.25 2.83 3.04
N LEU A 56 14.75 2.38 1.90
CA LEU A 56 15.89 1.47 1.78
C LEU A 56 17.22 2.23 1.88
#